data_AF-A0A3P6PDR6-F1
#
_entry.id   AF-A0A3P6PDR6-F1
#
_cell.length_a   1.000
_cell.length_b   1.000
_cell.length_c   1.000
_cell.angle_alpha   90.00
_cell.angle_beta   90.00
_cell.angle_gamma   90.00
#
_symmetry.space_group_name_H-M   'P 1'
#
loop_
_entity.id
_entity.type
_entity.pdbx_description
1 polymer ?
#
loop_
_entity_poly.entity_id
_entity_poly.type
_entity_poly.pdbx_seq_one_letter_code
_entity_poly.pdbx_strand_id
1 'polypeptide(L)' 'MERSAAVCGSGETSLIYRQITYREQMNTITSYLDASGIYGSTEEEAYELRDLYPDRGLLRYLLTNHLLLRQC' A
#
# COMPACT_ATOMS: atom_id res chain seq x y z
N MET A 1 7.91 22.06 2.29
CA MET A 1 6.73 21.51 2.99
C MET A 1 5.78 21.04 1.91
N GLU A 2 5.55 19.74 1.80
CA GLU A 2 4.63 19.14 0.82
C GLU A 2 3.27 18.87 1.46
N ARG A 3 2.18 19.01 0.68
CA ARG A 3 0.82 18.71 1.13
C ARG A 3 0.44 17.28 0.74
N SER A 4 -0.44 16.63 1.51
CA SER A 4 -1.02 15.34 1.14
C SER A 4 -1.66 15.37 -0.26
N ALA A 5 -1.54 14.26 -0.99
CA ALA A 5 -2.14 14.11 -2.31
C ALA A 5 -3.66 14.33 -2.30
N ALA A 6 -4.17 14.93 -3.36
CA ALA A 6 -5.60 15.17 -3.55
C ALA A 6 -6.25 14.05 -4.39
N VAL A 7 -7.53 13.80 -4.16
CA VAL A 7 -8.35 12.98 -5.06
C VAL A 7 -8.56 13.73 -6.38
N CYS A 8 -8.51 13.01 -7.50
CA CYS A 8 -8.73 13.59 -8.82
C CYS A 8 -10.15 14.17 -8.94
N GLY A 9 -10.26 15.36 -9.53
CA GLY A 9 -11.52 16.09 -9.61
C GLY A 9 -11.89 16.87 -8.35
N SER A 10 -11.00 16.91 -7.34
CA SER A 10 -11.12 17.77 -6.16
C SER A 10 -10.15 18.96 -6.24
N GLY A 11 -10.46 20.06 -5.54
CA GLY A 11 -9.60 21.26 -5.46
C GLY A 11 -9.25 21.83 -6.85
N GLU A 12 -7.96 22.05 -7.10
CA GLU A 12 -7.45 22.61 -8.37
C GLU A 12 -7.86 21.80 -9.62
N THR A 13 -8.02 20.48 -9.48
CA THR A 13 -8.39 19.62 -10.62
C THR A 13 -9.89 19.60 -10.92
N SER A 14 -10.72 20.17 -10.04
CA SER A 14 -12.19 20.12 -10.15
C SER A 14 -12.73 20.79 -11.43
N LEU A 15 -12.08 21.87 -11.88
CA LEU A 15 -12.46 22.57 -13.11
C LEU A 15 -12.32 21.71 -14.38
N ILE A 16 -11.39 20.75 -14.39
CA ILE A 16 -11.24 19.77 -15.49
C ILE A 16 -12.50 18.90 -15.59
N TYR A 17 -13.15 18.64 -14.45
CA TYR A 17 -14.38 17.85 -14.32
C TYR A 17 -15.65 18.71 -14.40
N ARG A 18 -15.54 19.99 -14.80
CA ARG A 18 -16.66 20.94 -14.98
C ARG A 18 -17.54 21.11 -13.72
N GLN A 19 -16.98 20.86 -12.54
CA GLN A 19 -17.66 21.05 -11.26
C GLN A 19 -16.71 21.74 -10.29
N ILE A 20 -17.23 22.61 -9.41
CA ILE A 20 -16.42 23.21 -8.35
C ILE A 20 -16.61 22.36 -7.09
N THR A 21 -15.52 21.79 -6.60
CA THR A 21 -15.51 20.96 -5.39
C THR A 21 -14.31 21.30 -4.51
N TYR A 22 -14.48 21.20 -3.20
CA TYR A 22 -13.38 21.34 -2.26
C TYR A 22 -12.26 20.31 -2.50
N ARG A 23 -11.05 20.59 -2.01
CA ARG A 23 -9.93 19.65 -2.09
C ARG A 23 -10.11 18.55 -1.05
N GLU A 24 -10.16 17.32 -1.50
CA GLU A 24 -10.25 16.12 -0.65
C GLU A 24 -8.95 15.32 -0.73
N GLN A 25 -8.49 14.77 0.40
CA GLN A 25 -7.29 13.94 0.45
C GLN A 25 -7.63 12.48 0.17
N MET A 26 -6.70 11.77 -0.47
CA MET A 26 -6.86 10.35 -0.78
C MET A 26 -6.52 9.49 0.45
N ASN A 27 -7.40 8.54 0.80
CA ASN A 27 -7.05 7.42 1.66
C ASN A 27 -6.54 6.27 0.79
N THR A 28 -5.26 5.92 0.93
CA THR A 28 -4.64 4.82 0.15
C THR A 28 -4.87 3.45 0.79
N ILE A 29 -5.32 3.39 2.05
CA ILE A 29 -5.61 2.13 2.74
C ILE A 29 -7.10 1.80 2.78
N THR A 30 -7.44 0.55 3.10
CA THR A 30 -8.83 0.15 3.29
C THR A 30 -9.45 0.86 4.51
N SER A 31 -10.73 1.21 4.44
CA SER A 31 -11.42 1.92 5.52
C SER A 31 -11.88 1.02 6.67
N TYR A 32 -11.62 -0.28 6.59
CA TYR A 32 -12.10 -1.28 7.54
C TYR A 32 -11.04 -1.61 8.60
N LEU A 33 -11.46 -2.18 9.73
CA LEU A 33 -10.57 -2.80 10.70
C LEU A 33 -10.27 -4.24 10.28
N ASP A 34 -9.48 -4.40 9.21
CA ASP A 34 -9.22 -5.68 8.52
C ASP A 34 -7.75 -6.13 8.59
N ALA A 35 -6.93 -5.44 9.38
CA ALA A 35 -5.48 -5.64 9.47
C ALA A 35 -4.71 -5.36 8.15
N SER A 36 -5.21 -4.45 7.31
CA SER A 36 -4.47 -3.90 6.15
C SER A 36 -3.09 -3.31 6.50
N GLY A 37 -2.89 -2.86 7.75
CA GLY A 37 -1.56 -2.48 8.25
C GLY A 37 -0.56 -3.64 8.39
N ILE A 38 -1.03 -4.90 8.33
CA ILE A 38 -0.22 -6.13 8.35
C ILE A 38 -0.20 -6.78 6.96
N TYR A 39 -1.34 -6.81 6.27
CA TYR A 39 -1.53 -7.53 5.01
C TYR A 39 -1.41 -6.68 3.73
N GLY A 40 -1.20 -5.37 3.86
CA GLY A 40 -1.18 -4.45 2.72
C GLY A 40 -2.58 -3.96 2.33
N SER A 41 -2.63 -2.88 1.55
CA SER A 41 -3.88 -2.34 0.98
C SER A 41 -3.93 -2.44 -0.55
N THR A 42 -2.87 -2.95 -1.16
CA THR A 42 -2.83 -3.31 -2.59
C THR A 42 -2.53 -4.79 -2.78
N GLU A 43 -2.81 -5.30 -3.97
CA GLU A 43 -2.54 -6.70 -4.31
C GLU A 43 -1.03 -6.98 -4.37
N GLU A 44 -0.25 -6.01 -4.87
CA GLU A 44 1.21 -6.10 -4.94
C GLU A 44 1.83 -6.18 -3.55
N GLU A 45 1.43 -5.30 -2.62
CA GLU A 45 1.89 -5.33 -1.23
C GLU A 45 1.53 -6.65 -0.56
N ALA A 46 0.27 -7.08 -0.69
CA ALA A 46 -0.21 -8.33 -0.11
C ALA A 46 0.55 -9.55 -0.66
N TYR A 47 0.87 -9.55 -1.95
CA TYR A 47 1.66 -10.60 -2.58
C TYR A 47 3.11 -10.61 -2.08
N GLU A 48 3.75 -9.43 -1.99
CA GLU A 48 5.12 -9.31 -1.52
C GLU A 48 5.27 -9.69 -0.05
N LEU A 49 4.26 -9.44 0.78
CA LEU A 49 4.30 -9.77 2.21
C LEU A 49 4.17 -11.28 2.50
N ARG A 50 3.73 -12.10 1.54
CA ARG A 50 3.49 -13.54 1.72
C ARG A 50 4.76 -14.38 1.52
N ASP A 51 4.88 -15.46 2.29
CA ASP A 51 5.71 -16.60 1.92
C ASP A 51 4.95 -17.43 0.89
N LEU A 52 5.46 -17.47 -0.34
CA LEU A 52 4.83 -18.14 -1.48
C LEU A 52 5.15 -19.64 -1.55
N TYR A 53 5.83 -20.19 -0.53
CA TYR A 53 6.02 -21.64 -0.44
C TYR A 53 4.65 -22.33 -0.30
N PRO A 54 4.38 -23.38 -1.10
CA PRO A 54 3.06 -24.00 -1.16
C PRO A 54 2.60 -24.52 0.20
N ASP A 55 1.29 -24.42 0.44
CA ASP A 55 0.55 -25.00 1.56
C ASP A 55 0.93 -24.54 2.98
N ARG A 56 1.71 -23.45 3.13
CA ARG A 56 2.09 -22.93 4.46
C ARG A 56 1.24 -21.75 4.94
N GLY A 57 0.81 -20.86 4.04
CA GLY A 57 0.00 -19.69 4.37
C GLY A 57 0.69 -18.70 5.32
N LEU A 58 2.03 -18.60 5.29
CA LEU A 58 2.80 -17.74 6.18
C LEU A 58 3.08 -16.37 5.55
N LEU A 59 3.41 -15.39 6.40
CA LEU A 59 4.04 -14.14 5.96
C LEU A 59 5.55 -14.34 5.82
N ARG A 60 6.15 -13.53 4.95
CA ARG A 60 7.60 -13.49 4.77
C ARG A 60 8.25 -12.97 6.04
N TYR A 61 9.35 -13.62 6.43
CA TYR A 61 10.16 -13.24 7.58
C TYR A 61 11.63 -13.26 7.19
N LEU A 62 12.46 -12.49 7.90
CA LEU A 62 13.90 -12.52 7.70
C LEU A 62 14.48 -13.76 8.39
N LEU A 63 15.03 -14.68 7.59
CA LEU A 63 15.93 -15.70 8.11
C LEU A 63 17.29 -15.04 8.40
N THR A 64 17.61 -14.85 9.67
CA THR A 64 18.92 -14.35 10.15
C THR A 64 20.13 -15.23 9.76
N ASN A 65 19.94 -16.30 9.00
CA ASN A 65 20.99 -17.21 8.55
C ASN A 65 21.40 -17.06 7.06
N HIS A 66 20.71 -16.25 6.26
CA HIS A 66 21.02 -16.18 4.81
C HIS A 66 22.14 -15.18 4.44
N LEU A 67 22.61 -14.38 5.40
CA LEU A 67 23.79 -13.52 5.25
C LEU A 67 25.12 -14.28 5.28
N LEU A 68 25.14 -15.59 5.59
CA LEU A 68 26.35 -16.42 5.53
C LEU A 68 26.53 -17.21 4.22
N LEU A 69 25.59 -17.13 3.26
CA LEU A 69 25.69 -17.87 1.99
C LEU A 69 25.81 -16.99 0.73
N ARG A 70 26.03 -15.67 0.90
CA ARG A 70 26.36 -14.75 -0.21
C ARG A 70 27.78 -14.19 -0.14
N GLN A 71 28.68 -14.90 0.55
CA GLN A 71 30.11 -14.66 0.55
C GLN A 71 30.87 -15.98 0.33
N CYS A 72 30.69 -16.55 -0.85
CA CYS A 72 31.74 -17.21 -1.62
C CYS A 72 31.61 -16.72 -3.07
#